data_AF-A0A938QEX9-F1
#
_entry.id   AF-A0A938QEX9-F1
#
_cell.length_a   1.000
_cell.length_b   1.000
_cell.length_c   1.000
_cell.angle_alpha   90.00
_cell.angle_beta   90.00
_cell.angle_gamma   90.00
#
_symmetry.space_group_name_H-M   'P 1'
#
loop_
_entity.id
_entity.type
_entity.pdbx_description
1 polymer ?
#
loop_
_entity_poly.entity_id
_entity_poly.type
_entity_poly.pdbx_seq_one_letter_code
_entity_poly.pdbx_strand_id
1 'polypeptide(L)'
;MIDRKADLRFVRTALKRGRVVALLGLRQCGKTTLARQFVAPKSLNYFDLEDPSSLARLDQPDTVLRPIRPKTSWSSCGSCRNK
;
A
#
# COMPACT_ATOMS: atom_id res chain seq x y z
N MET A 1 -5.24 2.20 -22.63
CA MET A 1 -4.95 2.27 -21.17
C MET A 1 -5.33 3.67 -20.69
N ILE A 2 -6.26 3.80 -19.74
CA ILE A 2 -6.79 5.10 -19.29
C ILE A 2 -5.74 5.81 -18.41
N ASP A 3 -5.51 7.10 -18.66
CA ASP A 3 -4.64 7.93 -17.82
C ASP A 3 -5.31 8.20 -16.46
N ARG A 4 -4.63 7.78 -15.37
CA ARG A 4 -5.11 7.82 -13.99
C ARG A 4 -4.31 8.81 -13.13
N LYS A 5 -3.68 9.82 -13.73
CA LYS A 5 -2.87 10.83 -13.03
C LYS A 5 -3.57 11.47 -11.82
N ALA A 6 -4.87 11.77 -11.93
CA ALA A 6 -5.63 12.36 -10.83
C ALA A 6 -5.72 11.38 -9.63
N ASP A 7 -6.15 10.15 -9.88
CA ASP A 7 -6.28 9.09 -8.87
C ASP A 7 -4.94 8.82 -8.17
N LEU A 8 -3.85 8.75 -8.95
CA LEU A 8 -2.49 8.59 -8.41
C LEU A 8 -2.10 9.74 -7.47
N ARG A 9 -2.44 10.98 -7.81
CA ARG A 9 -2.19 12.14 -6.94
C ARG A 9 -3.01 12.07 -5.66
N PHE A 10 -4.27 11.65 -5.74
CA PHE A 10 -5.11 11.47 -4.56
C PHE A 10 -4.54 10.43 -3.60
N VAL A 11 -4.16 9.26 -4.10
CA VAL A 11 -3.58 8.20 -3.26
C VAL A 11 -2.25 8.65 -2.63
N ARG A 12 -1.38 9.32 -3.40
CA ARG A 12 -0.14 9.91 -2.84
C ARG A 12 -0.41 10.93 -1.75
N THR A 13 -1.43 11.77 -1.91
CA THR A 13 -1.81 12.78 -0.91
C THR A 13 -2.38 12.11 0.34
N ALA A 14 -3.20 11.08 0.18
CA ALA A 14 -3.75 10.31 1.29
C ALA A 14 -2.66 9.58 2.08
N LEU A 15 -1.68 8.96 1.40
CA LEU A 15 -0.53 8.30 2.05
C LEU A 15 0.38 9.27 2.80
N LYS A 16 0.40 10.56 2.43
CA LYS A 16 1.10 11.59 3.21
C LYS A 16 0.35 11.96 4.49
N ARG A 17 -0.98 11.82 4.50
CA ARG A 17 -1.84 12.17 5.64
C ARG A 17 -2.02 11.03 6.64
N GLY A 18 -2.01 9.78 6.16
CA GLY A 18 -2.24 8.59 6.97
C GLY A 18 -1.32 7.44 6.59
N ARG A 19 -1.03 6.57 7.57
CA ARG A 19 -0.16 5.39 7.39
C ARG A 19 -0.79 4.30 6.51
N VAL A 20 -2.11 4.29 6.40
CA VAL A 20 -2.89 3.29 5.64
C VAL A 20 -3.93 4.02 4.80
N VAL A 21 -4.10 3.58 3.56
CA VAL A 21 -5.11 4.11 2.62
C VAL A 21 -5.89 2.94 2.05
N ALA A 22 -7.21 2.98 2.16
CA ALA A 22 -8.11 2.02 1.53
C ALA A 22 -8.59 2.56 0.17
N LEU A 23 -8.48 1.75 -0.88
CA LEU A 23 -9.04 2.07 -2.20
C LEU A 23 -10.43 1.42 -2.30
N LEU A 24 -11.47 2.24 -2.20
CA LEU A 24 -12.87 1.81 -2.26
C LEU A 24 -13.47 2.12 -3.65
N GLY A 25 -14.44 1.32 -4.09
CA GLY A 25 -15.16 1.54 -5.34
C GLY A 25 -15.79 0.26 -5.92
N LEU A 26 -16.56 0.40 -7.00
CA LEU A 26 -17.24 -0.72 -7.68
C LEU A 26 -16.26 -1.78 -8.18
N ARG A 27 -16.75 -3.02 -8.33
CA ARG A 27 -15.99 -4.11 -8.97
C ARG A 27 -15.57 -3.66 -10.37
N GLN A 28 -14.35 -4.03 -10.78
CA GLN A 28 -13.80 -3.72 -12.11
C GLN A 28 -13.47 -2.25 -12.44
N CYS A 29 -13.56 -1.30 -11.50
CA CYS A 29 -13.08 0.08 -11.71
C CYS A 29 -11.55 0.22 -11.89
N GLY A 30 -10.79 -0.87 -11.82
CA GLY A 30 -9.33 -0.84 -11.94
C GLY A 30 -8.58 -0.50 -10.66
N LYS A 31 -9.17 -0.74 -9.48
CA LYS A 31 -8.52 -0.50 -8.17
C LYS A 31 -7.20 -1.27 -8.03
N THR A 32 -7.19 -2.54 -8.43
CA THR A 32 -5.98 -3.39 -8.47
C THR A 32 -4.93 -2.82 -9.42
N THR A 33 -5.36 -2.32 -10.59
CA THR A 33 -4.47 -1.67 -11.57
C THR A 33 -3.83 -0.41 -11.00
N LEU A 34 -4.58 0.38 -10.22
CA LEU A 34 -4.07 1.56 -9.53
C LEU A 34 -3.09 1.17 -8.42
N ALA A 35 -3.41 0.16 -7.60
CA ALA A 35 -2.53 -0.33 -6.54
C ALA A 35 -1.17 -0.84 -7.08
N ARG A 36 -1.17 -1.50 -8.24
CA ARG A 36 0.04 -1.99 -8.93
C ARG A 36 0.99 -0.87 -9.37
N GLN A 37 0.55 0.39 -9.42
CA GLN A 37 1.42 1.55 -9.68
C GLN A 37 2.26 1.94 -8.46
N PHE A 38 1.89 1.48 -7.25
CA PHE A 38 2.61 1.76 -6.00
C PHE A 38 3.51 0.60 -5.58
N VAL A 39 3.04 -0.63 -5.75
CA VAL A 39 3.79 -1.84 -5.42
C VAL A 39 3.67 -2.81 -6.59
N ALA A 40 4.81 -3.26 -7.10
CA ALA A 40 4.82 -4.27 -8.15
C ALA A 40 4.18 -5.58 -7.64
N PRO A 41 3.34 -6.27 -8.44
CA PRO A 41 2.64 -7.48 -8.00
C PRO A 41 3.58 -8.64 -7.66
N LYS A 42 4.83 -8.62 -8.13
CA LYS A 42 5.88 -9.60 -7.79
C LYS A 42 6.71 -9.21 -6.56
N SER A 43 6.42 -8.07 -5.94
CA SER A 43 7.15 -7.62 -4.76
C SER A 43 6.74 -8.43 -3.53
N LEU A 44 7.67 -8.67 -2.61
CA LEU A 44 7.39 -9.30 -1.32
C LEU A 44 6.39 -8.52 -0.46
N ASN A 45 6.21 -7.23 -0.74
CA ASN A 45 5.30 -6.32 -0.05
C ASN A 45 3.88 -6.30 -0.65
N TYR A 46 3.64 -7.07 -1.71
CA TYR A 46 2.32 -7.22 -2.31
C TYR A 46 1.67 -8.49 -1.77
N PHE A 47 0.49 -8.33 -1.17
CA PHE A 47 -0.31 -9.44 -0.65
C PHE A 47 -1.63 -9.47 -1.39
N ASP A 48 -1.83 -10.51 -2.20
CA ASP A 48 -3.09 -10.73 -2.90
C ASP A 48 -3.94 -11.72 -2.09
N LEU A 49 -5.12 -11.29 -1.65
CA LEU A 49 -5.99 -12.15 -0.85
C LEU A 49 -6.76 -13.17 -1.70
N GLU A 50 -6.66 -13.09 -3.03
CA GLU A 50 -7.22 -14.09 -3.94
C GLU A 50 -6.21 -15.21 -4.27
N ASP A 51 -4.93 -15.04 -3.94
CA ASP A 51 -3.87 -16.02 -4.18
C ASP A 51 -3.64 -16.91 -2.94
N PRO A 52 -3.80 -18.25 -3.05
CA PRO A 52 -3.57 -19.18 -1.96
C PRO A 52 -2.17 -19.09 -1.35
N SER A 53 -1.14 -18.79 -2.17
CA SER A 53 0.24 -18.69 -1.69
C SER A 53 0.44 -17.47 -0.80
N SER A 54 -0.18 -16.35 -1.17
CA SER A 54 -0.19 -15.12 -0.40
C SER A 54 -0.99 -15.25 0.90
N LEU A 55 -2.10 -15.99 0.88
CA LEU A 55 -2.86 -16.33 2.09
C LEU A 55 -2.06 -17.22 3.05
N ALA A 56 -1.41 -18.27 2.55
CA ALA A 56 -0.56 -19.14 3.36
C ALA A 56 0.61 -18.39 4.02
N ARG A 57 1.15 -17.37 3.34
CA ARG A 57 2.17 -16.47 3.91
C ARG A 57 1.62 -15.62 5.06
N LEU A 58 0.34 -15.26 5.04
CA LEU A 58 -0.29 -14.50 6.13
C LEU A 58 -0.64 -15.37 7.34
N ASP A 59 -0.60 -16.70 7.23
CA ASP A 59 -0.80 -17.63 8.34
C ASP A 59 0.35 -17.57 9.37
N GLN A 60 1.56 -17.22 8.92
CA GLN A 60 2.72 -16.93 9.78
C GLN A 60 3.18 -15.47 9.61
N PRO A 61 2.41 -14.51 10.15
CA PRO A 61 2.63 -13.09 9.88
C PRO A 61 3.98 -12.58 10.39
N ASP A 62 4.46 -13.09 11.53
CA ASP A 62 5.78 -12.75 12.08
C ASP A 62 6.91 -13.00 11.07
N THR A 63 6.94 -14.20 10.49
CA THR A 63 8.00 -14.63 9.57
C THR A 63 7.98 -13.80 8.29
N VAL A 64 6.80 -13.42 7.83
CA VAL A 64 6.62 -12.72 6.55
C VAL A 64 6.79 -11.21 6.67
N LEU A 65 6.39 -10.62 7.80
CA LEU A 65 6.48 -9.17 8.02
C LEU A 65 7.85 -8.74 8.57
N ARG A 66 8.56 -9.59 9.33
CA ARG A 66 9.92 -9.29 9.85
C ARG A 66 10.93 -8.80 8.80
N PRO A 67 11.06 -9.45 7.61
CA PRO A 67 11.99 -8.97 6.59
C PRO A 67 11.49 -7.70 5.89
N ILE A 68 10.19 -7.39 5.97
CA ILE A 68 9.59 -6.21 5.36
C ILE A 68 9.81 -5.02 6.30
N ARG A 69 10.97 -4.36 6.16
CA ARG A 69 11.25 -3.16 6.97
C ARG A 69 10.23 -2.06 6.65
N PRO A 70 9.61 -1.44 7.66
CA PRO A 70 8.93 -0.18 7.44
C PRO A 70 9.97 0.82 6.92
N LYS A 71 9.66 1.54 5.83
CA LYS A 71 10.50 2.66 5.37
C LYS A 71 10.40 3.80 6.38
N THR A 72 11.13 3.68 7.49
CA THR A 72 11.26 4.73 8.50
C THR A 72 12.27 5.76 8.05
N SER A 73 11.93 6.57 7.04
CA SER A 73 12.57 7.88 6.87
C SER A 73 11.85 8.88 7.77
N TRP A 74 12.05 8.75 9.07
CA TRP A 74 11.46 9.60 10.11
C TRP A 74 12.47 10.65 10.60
N SER A 75 13.09 11.37 9.67
CA SER A 75 14.05 12.43 10.01
C SER A 75 13.50 13.86 9.84
N SER A 76 12.22 14.05 9.48
CA SER A 76 11.71 15.41 9.23
C SER A 76 10.22 15.66 9.48
N CYS A 77 9.54 14.84 10.31
CA CYS A 77 8.19 15.20 10.75
C CYS A 77 8.27 16.25 11.88
N GLY A 78 8.36 17.52 11.49
CA GLY A 78 8.37 18.69 12.37
C GLY A 78 7.04 18.98 13.09
N SER A 79 6.15 18.00 13.27
CA SER A 79 4.83 18.20 13.90
C SER A 79 4.72 17.70 15.34
N CYS A 80 5.83 17.31 15.99
CA CYS A 80 5.84 17.06 17.44
C CYS A 80 6.03 18.34 18.29
N ARG A 81 5.72 19.53 17.75
CA ARG A 81 5.50 20.74 18.55
C ARG A 81 4.00 21.04 18.55
N ASN A 82 3.40 21.04 19.74
CA ASN A 82 1.98 21.25 20.08
C ASN A 82 1.02 20.07 19.92
N LYS A 83 1.09 19.12 20.86
CA LYS A 83 0.10 19.03 21.95
C LYS A 83 0.61 18.15 23.08
#